data_AF-A0A349FER7-F1
#
_entry.id   AF-A0A349FER7-F1
#
_cell.length_a   1.000
_cell.length_b   1.000
_cell.length_c   1.000
_cell.angle_alpha   90.00
_cell.angle_beta   90.00
_cell.angle_gamma   90.00
#
_symmetry.space_group_name_H-M   'P 1'
#
loop_
_entity.id
_entity.type
_entity.pdbx_description
1 polymer ?
#
loop_
_entity_poly.entity_id
_entity_poly.type
_entity_poly.pdbx_seq_one_letter_code
_entity_poly.pdbx_strand_id
1 'polypeptide(L)'
;MSESDGAERTEDATPKRLQQAREKGQVARSKELASVSVLVVGSIALMWFGDDLARALYSVMGRLFDLSREEVFDQTKLFDIALGSLTALILPLLMILVVLFVAALAGAAGLGGISFSAEAAMPKLSKMNPLSGLKRMVGMQ
;
A
#
# COMPACT_ATOMS: atom_id res chain seq x y z
N MET A 1 -6.61 40.68 -0.35
CA MET A 1 -7.39 40.90 -1.58
C MET A 1 -8.53 39.91 -1.58
N SER A 2 -9.75 40.45 -1.46
CA SER A 2 -11.08 39.89 -1.74
C SER A 2 -11.42 38.50 -1.17
N GLU A 3 -12.03 38.52 0.03
CA GLU A 3 -12.98 37.52 0.52
C GLU A 3 -14.17 37.39 -0.44
N SER A 4 -14.27 36.25 -1.14
CA SER A 4 -15.49 35.84 -1.83
C SER A 4 -15.52 34.32 -1.94
N ASP A 5 -15.71 33.61 -0.83
CA ASP A 5 -15.89 32.15 -0.87
C ASP A 5 -16.69 31.61 0.35
N GLY A 6 -17.80 32.29 0.68
CA GLY A 6 -18.70 31.89 1.78
C GLY A 6 -20.14 31.62 1.34
N ALA A 7 -20.42 31.53 0.04
CA ALA A 7 -21.71 31.05 -0.44
C ALA A 7 -21.63 29.52 -0.54
N GLU A 8 -21.87 28.84 0.59
CA GLU A 8 -22.10 27.39 0.59
C GLU A 8 -23.22 27.09 -0.41
N ARG A 9 -22.84 26.52 -1.56
CA ARG A 9 -23.80 26.09 -2.56
C ARG A 9 -24.56 24.90 -1.97
N THR A 10 -25.81 25.14 -1.58
CA THR A 10 -26.73 24.14 -0.98
C THR A 10 -27.26 23.12 -1.98
N GLU A 11 -26.99 23.30 -3.28
CA GLU A 11 -27.47 22.45 -4.37
C GLU A 11 -26.45 21.40 -4.78
N ASP A 12 -26.93 20.19 -5.09
CA ASP A 12 -26.10 19.08 -5.54
C ASP A 12 -25.36 19.41 -6.85
N ALA A 13 -24.14 18.87 -6.96
CA ALA A 13 -23.34 19.04 -8.17
C ALA A 13 -23.98 18.32 -9.37
N THR A 14 -24.25 19.07 -10.45
CA THR A 14 -24.75 18.49 -11.72
C THR A 14 -23.85 17.34 -12.24
N PRO A 15 -24.40 16.37 -12.99
CA PRO A 15 -23.66 15.20 -13.48
C PRO A 15 -22.39 15.55 -14.28
N LYS A 16 -22.46 16.62 -15.09
CA LYS A 16 -21.33 17.12 -15.88
C LYS A 16 -20.18 17.63 -15.00
N ARG A 17 -20.48 18.28 -13.87
CA ARG A 17 -19.46 18.74 -12.91
C ARG A 17 -18.80 17.57 -12.18
N LEU A 18 -19.56 16.55 -11.81
CA LEU A 18 -19.02 15.33 -11.18
C LEU A 18 -18.09 14.56 -12.12
N GLN A 19 -18.43 14.45 -13.41
CA GLN A 19 -17.55 13.83 -14.41
C GLN A 19 -16.25 14.63 -14.59
N GLN A 20 -16.31 15.95 -14.72
CA GLN A 20 -15.12 16.79 -14.82
C GLN A 20 -14.22 16.71 -13.56
N ALA A 21 -14.82 16.61 -12.38
CA ALA A 21 -14.06 16.41 -11.14
C ALA A 21 -13.30 15.08 -11.17
N ARG A 22 -13.95 13.99 -11.61
CA ARG A 22 -13.31 12.68 -11.79
C ARG A 22 -12.20 12.69 -12.84
N GLU A 23 -12.40 13.36 -13.98
CA GLU A 23 -11.37 13.54 -15.03
C GLU A 23 -10.13 14.28 -14.50
N LYS A 24 -10.32 15.22 -13.59
CA LYS A 24 -9.25 15.94 -12.88
C LYS A 24 -8.64 15.12 -11.72
N GLY A 25 -9.10 13.89 -11.49
CA GLY A 25 -8.65 13.00 -10.42
C GLY A 25 -9.16 13.36 -9.03
N GLN A 26 -10.17 14.22 -8.92
CA GLN A 26 -10.83 14.60 -7.67
C GLN A 26 -11.92 13.59 -7.34
N VAL A 27 -11.51 12.42 -6.87
CA VAL A 27 -12.40 11.41 -6.29
C VAL A 27 -12.41 11.51 -4.77
N ALA A 28 -13.56 11.23 -4.16
CA ALA A 28 -13.64 11.06 -2.72
C ALA A 28 -12.66 9.97 -2.28
N ARG A 29 -11.89 10.20 -1.22
CA ARG A 29 -10.97 9.21 -0.65
C ARG A 29 -11.09 9.25 0.86
N SER A 30 -11.17 8.09 1.49
CA SER A 30 -11.04 7.97 2.95
C SER A 30 -9.69 7.36 3.29
N LYS A 31 -8.88 8.11 4.04
CA LYS A 31 -7.62 7.60 4.57
C LYS A 31 -7.87 6.48 5.59
N GLU A 32 -8.91 6.62 6.40
CA GLU A 32 -9.24 5.66 7.45
C GLU A 32 -9.72 4.32 6.87
N LEU A 33 -10.55 4.34 5.81
CA LEU A 33 -11.04 3.11 5.19
C LEU A 33 -9.89 2.24 4.64
N ALA A 34 -8.91 2.89 3.99
CA ALA A 34 -7.73 2.21 3.47
C ALA A 34 -6.87 1.62 4.59
N SER A 35 -6.66 2.36 5.69
CA SER A 35 -5.90 1.87 6.83
C SER A 35 -6.58 0.68 7.53
N VAL A 36 -7.88 0.80 7.81
CA VAL A 36 -8.65 -0.23 8.51
C VAL A 36 -8.75 -1.52 7.69
N SER A 37 -8.99 -1.40 6.38
CA SER A 37 -9.06 -2.57 5.50
C SER A 37 -7.74 -3.36 5.48
N VAL A 38 -6.60 -2.68 5.40
CA VAL A 38 -5.28 -3.33 5.47
C VAL A 38 -5.06 -4.03 6.82
N LEU A 39 -5.45 -3.40 7.93
CA LEU A 39 -5.30 -3.99 9.27
C LEU A 39 -6.16 -5.25 9.42
N VAL A 40 -7.46 -5.15 9.10
CA VAL A 40 -8.40 -6.27 9.26
C VAL A 40 -8.03 -7.43 8.34
N VAL A 41 -7.83 -7.16 7.05
CA VAL A 41 -7.47 -8.20 6.08
C VAL A 41 -6.07 -8.74 6.38
N GLY A 42 -5.15 -7.91 6.85
CA GLY A 42 -3.82 -8.34 7.28
C GLY A 42 -3.86 -9.29 8.46
N SER A 43 -4.69 -9.04 9.47
CA SER A 43 -4.91 -9.97 10.58
C SER A 43 -5.46 -11.30 10.08
N ILE A 44 -6.46 -11.29 9.19
CA ILE A 44 -7.04 -12.51 8.62
C ILE A 44 -6.01 -13.28 7.78
N ALA A 45 -5.25 -12.58 6.94
CA ALA A 45 -4.20 -13.16 6.12
C ALA A 45 -3.14 -13.83 7.00
N LEU A 46 -2.74 -13.20 8.10
CA LEU A 46 -1.79 -13.77 9.04
C LEU A 46 -2.38 -14.99 9.78
N MET A 47 -3.67 -14.99 10.09
CA MET A 47 -4.33 -16.16 10.70
C MET A 47 -4.36 -17.37 9.75
N TRP A 48 -4.51 -17.15 8.44
CA TRP A 48 -4.57 -18.23 7.45
C TRP A 48 -3.19 -18.69 6.97
N PHE A 49 -2.30 -17.76 6.66
CA PHE A 49 -1.00 -18.05 6.04
C PHE A 49 0.18 -17.97 7.03
N GLY A 50 -0.07 -17.52 8.27
CA GLY A 50 0.97 -17.36 9.27
C GLY A 50 1.57 -18.69 9.74
N ASP A 51 0.79 -19.77 9.80
CA ASP A 51 1.32 -21.10 10.15
C ASP A 51 2.33 -21.59 9.10
N ASP A 52 1.98 -21.47 7.81
CA ASP A 52 2.88 -21.84 6.71
C ASP A 52 4.16 -21.01 6.72
N LEU A 53 4.04 -19.68 6.93
CA LEU A 53 5.21 -18.80 7.04
C LEU A 53 6.08 -19.15 8.25
N ALA A 54 5.47 -19.42 9.40
CA ALA A 54 6.18 -19.79 10.63
C ALA A 54 6.92 -21.12 10.47
N ARG A 55 6.28 -22.13 9.86
CA ARG A 55 6.91 -23.42 9.57
C ARG A 55 8.06 -23.30 8.59
N ALA A 56 7.89 -22.54 7.52
CA ALA A 56 8.95 -22.27 6.55
C ALA A 56 10.14 -21.58 7.24
N LEU A 57 9.87 -20.57 8.08
CA LEU A 57 10.91 -19.88 8.84
C LEU A 57 11.62 -20.80 9.82
N TYR A 58 10.89 -21.63 10.56
CA TYR A 58 11.46 -22.61 11.48
C TYR A 58 12.38 -23.60 10.74
N SER A 59 11.92 -24.16 9.62
CA SER A 59 12.71 -25.08 8.81
C SER A 59 13.97 -24.44 8.26
N VAL A 60 13.87 -23.21 7.76
CA VAL A 60 15.02 -22.46 7.21
C VAL A 60 16.02 -22.12 8.31
N MET A 61 15.57 -21.63 9.47
CA MET A 61 16.46 -21.34 10.60
C MET A 61 17.17 -22.61 11.07
N GLY A 62 16.45 -23.73 11.21
CA GLY A 62 17.05 -25.02 11.56
C GLY A 62 18.14 -25.44 10.58
N ARG A 63 17.87 -25.34 9.27
CA ARG A 63 18.83 -25.68 8.23
C ARG A 63 20.07 -24.77 8.22
N LEU A 64 19.88 -23.48 8.44
CA LEU A 64 20.97 -22.51 8.46
C LEU A 64 21.85 -22.62 9.71
N PHE A 65 21.32 -23.18 10.81
CA PHE A 65 22.11 -23.48 12.01
C PHE A 65 22.72 -24.88 12.04
N ASP A 66 22.28 -25.79 11.16
CA ASP A 66 22.81 -27.14 11.01
C ASP A 66 23.51 -27.29 9.65
N LEU A 67 24.70 -26.68 9.54
CA LEU A 67 25.56 -26.79 8.37
C LEU A 67 26.65 -27.83 8.63
N SER A 68 26.82 -28.76 7.70
CA SER A 68 27.91 -29.73 7.78
C SER A 68 29.25 -29.09 7.42
N ARG A 69 30.35 -29.69 7.89
CA ARG A 69 31.71 -29.20 7.59
C ARG A 69 31.95 -29.10 6.08
N GLU A 70 31.49 -30.08 5.31
CA GLU A 70 31.67 -30.08 3.85
C GLU A 70 30.94 -28.92 3.18
N GLU A 71 29.74 -28.58 3.66
CA GLU A 71 28.96 -27.45 3.15
C GLU A 71 29.63 -26.12 3.46
N VAL A 72 30.20 -25.96 4.65
CA VAL A 72 30.87 -24.72 5.06
C VAL A 72 32.11 -24.41 4.21
N PHE A 73 32.84 -25.45 3.79
CA PHE A 73 34.05 -25.28 2.98
C PHE A 73 33.79 -25.27 1.46
N ASP A 74 32.54 -25.46 1.03
CA ASP A 74 32.12 -25.42 -0.37
C ASP A 74 31.19 -24.23 -0.62
N GLN A 75 31.73 -23.21 -1.29
CA GLN A 75 31.01 -21.98 -1.57
C GLN A 75 29.76 -22.20 -2.44
N THR A 76 29.79 -23.16 -3.36
CA THR A 76 28.64 -23.47 -4.23
C THR A 76 27.50 -24.04 -3.40
N LYS A 77 27.80 -24.96 -2.47
CA LYS A 77 26.79 -25.54 -1.57
C LYS A 77 26.18 -24.48 -0.65
N LEU A 78 26.98 -23.55 -0.14
CA LEU A 78 26.47 -22.42 0.65
C LEU A 78 25.49 -21.55 -0.14
N PHE A 79 25.78 -21.25 -1.40
CA PHE A 79 24.86 -20.51 -2.27
C PHE A 79 23.56 -21.27 -2.52
N ASP A 80 23.64 -22.58 -2.77
CA ASP A 80 22.46 -23.41 -2.99
C ASP A 80 21.56 -23.46 -1.75
N ILE A 81 22.16 -23.58 -0.56
CA ILE A 81 21.43 -23.54 0.73
C ILE A 81 20.77 -22.18 0.94
N ALA A 82 21.48 -21.08 0.66
CA ALA A 82 20.93 -19.73 0.79
C ALA A 82 19.77 -19.47 -0.19
N LEU A 83 19.93 -19.89 -1.45
CA LEU A 83 18.88 -19.78 -2.46
C LEU A 83 17.66 -20.66 -2.12
N GLY A 84 17.89 -21.91 -1.70
CA GLY A 84 16.82 -22.80 -1.23
C GLY A 84 16.08 -22.24 -0.02
N SER A 85 16.79 -21.60 0.91
CA SER A 85 16.21 -20.93 2.06
C SER A 85 15.33 -19.74 1.66
N LEU A 86 15.81 -18.94 0.70
CA LEU A 86 15.06 -17.79 0.20
C LEU A 86 13.81 -18.22 -0.57
N THR A 87 13.90 -19.23 -1.44
CA THR A 87 12.76 -19.73 -2.21
C THR A 87 11.69 -20.36 -1.32
N ALA A 88 12.09 -21.04 -0.25
CA ALA A 88 11.17 -21.60 0.75
C ALA A 88 10.35 -20.52 1.48
N LEU A 89 10.91 -19.32 1.68
CA LEU A 89 10.24 -18.20 2.36
C LEU A 89 9.44 -17.30 1.41
N ILE A 90 9.85 -17.18 0.15
CA ILE A 90 9.23 -16.28 -0.82
C ILE A 90 7.75 -16.61 -1.00
N LEU A 91 7.39 -17.88 -1.18
CA LEU A 91 6.02 -18.25 -1.49
C LEU A 91 5.02 -17.88 -0.38
N PRO A 92 5.19 -18.30 0.90
CA PRO A 92 4.26 -17.94 1.96
C PRO A 92 4.24 -16.44 2.25
N LEU A 93 5.40 -15.77 2.18
CA LEU A 93 5.47 -14.32 2.36
C LEU A 93 4.72 -13.57 1.25
N LEU A 94 4.90 -13.99 0.00
CA LEU A 94 4.27 -13.36 -1.16
C LEU A 94 2.74 -13.52 -1.11
N MET A 95 2.22 -14.65 -0.64
CA MET A 95 0.77 -14.81 -0.46
C MET A 95 0.19 -13.75 0.49
N ILE A 96 0.83 -13.51 1.64
CA ILE A 96 0.39 -12.48 2.59
C ILE A 96 0.48 -11.10 1.96
N LEU A 97 1.60 -10.78 1.28
CA LEU A 97 1.81 -9.48 0.65
C LEU A 97 0.81 -9.20 -0.48
N VAL A 98 0.47 -10.21 -1.29
CA VAL A 98 -0.53 -10.05 -2.35
C VAL A 98 -1.91 -9.76 -1.74
N VAL A 99 -2.30 -10.47 -0.68
CA VAL A 99 -3.58 -10.22 -0.01
C VAL A 99 -3.62 -8.82 0.61
N LEU A 100 -2.55 -8.38 1.26
CA LEU A 100 -2.41 -7.02 1.78
C LEU A 100 -2.47 -5.96 0.67
N PHE A 101 -1.82 -6.22 -0.46
CA PHE A 101 -1.85 -5.32 -1.61
C PHE A 101 -3.27 -5.17 -2.17
N VAL A 102 -3.99 -6.27 -2.33
CA VAL A 102 -5.40 -6.25 -2.75
C VAL A 102 -6.27 -5.52 -1.74
N ALA A 103 -6.07 -5.74 -0.43
CA ALA A 103 -6.78 -5.04 0.62
C ALA A 103 -6.55 -3.52 0.57
N ALA A 104 -5.29 -3.11 0.40
CA ALA A 104 -4.92 -1.69 0.29
C ALA A 104 -5.57 -1.03 -0.93
N LEU A 105 -5.56 -1.71 -2.09
CA LEU A 105 -6.22 -1.22 -3.29
C LEU A 105 -7.74 -1.13 -3.12
N ALA A 106 -8.35 -2.19 -2.57
CA ALA A 106 -9.79 -2.23 -2.34
C ALA A 106 -10.23 -1.17 -1.31
N GLY A 107 -9.45 -0.98 -0.25
CA GLY A 107 -9.69 0.06 0.75
C GLY A 107 -9.52 1.47 0.20
N ALA A 108 -8.50 1.71 -0.63
CA ALA A 108 -8.30 3.00 -1.26
C ALA A 108 -9.35 3.32 -2.33
N ALA A 109 -9.83 2.31 -3.06
CA ALA A 109 -10.84 2.45 -4.11
C ALA A 109 -12.29 2.37 -3.59
N GLY A 110 -12.51 1.84 -2.38
CA GLY A 110 -13.83 1.60 -1.81
C GLY A 110 -14.66 2.87 -1.64
N LEU A 111 -14.00 4.02 -1.48
CA LEU A 111 -14.61 5.34 -1.58
C LEU A 111 -14.13 6.04 -2.86
N GLY A 112 -15.07 6.51 -3.69
CA GLY A 112 -14.78 7.28 -4.91
C GLY A 112 -14.42 6.48 -6.16
N GLY A 113 -14.12 5.18 -6.02
CA GLY A 113 -13.77 4.30 -7.13
C GLY A 113 -12.38 4.56 -7.71
N ILE A 114 -12.05 3.85 -8.80
CA ILE A 114 -10.77 4.00 -9.50
C ILE A 114 -10.93 5.06 -10.60
N SER A 115 -10.36 6.26 -10.42
CA SER A 115 -10.27 7.27 -11.47
C SER A 115 -8.84 7.35 -12.01
N PHE A 116 -8.67 7.13 -13.31
CA PHE A 116 -7.42 7.39 -14.00
C PHE A 116 -7.42 8.81 -14.57
N SER A 117 -6.49 9.65 -14.12
CA SER A 117 -6.37 11.05 -14.57
C SER A 117 -4.93 11.38 -14.92
N ALA A 118 -4.66 11.55 -16.22
CA ALA A 118 -3.36 12.01 -16.69
C ALA A 118 -3.03 13.41 -16.16
N GLU A 119 -4.05 14.28 -16.06
CA GLU A 119 -3.88 15.63 -15.53
C GLU A 119 -3.51 15.65 -14.03
N ALA A 120 -3.99 14.67 -13.26
CA ALA A 120 -3.62 14.53 -11.86
C ALA A 120 -2.20 13.98 -11.67
N ALA A 121 -1.70 13.18 -12.62
CA ALA A 121 -0.36 12.60 -12.63
C ALA A 121 0.72 13.58 -13.11
N MET A 122 0.34 14.64 -13.83
CA MET A 122 1.28 15.68 -14.27
C MET A 122 1.91 16.43 -13.08
N PRO A 123 3.21 16.78 -13.15
CA PRO A 123 3.86 17.59 -12.14
C PRO A 123 3.24 19.00 -12.13
N LYS A 124 2.59 19.36 -11.03
CA LYS A 124 2.01 20.70 -10.82
C LYS A 124 2.88 21.45 -9.82
N LEU A 125 3.63 22.47 -10.29
CA LEU A 125 4.50 23.31 -9.44
C LEU A 125 3.76 23.94 -8.25
N SER A 126 2.46 24.21 -8.42
CA SER A 126 1.59 24.71 -7.35
C SER A 126 1.45 23.76 -6.16
N LYS A 127 1.59 22.44 -6.37
CA LYS A 127 1.55 21.42 -5.31
C LYS A 127 2.89 21.23 -4.60
N MET A 128 3.99 21.74 -5.17
CA MET A 128 5.34 21.62 -4.62
C MET A 128 5.77 22.82 -3.76
N ASN A 129 4.94 23.85 -3.64
CA ASN A 129 5.28 25.03 -2.86
C ASN A 129 5.31 24.69 -1.35
N PRO A 130 6.46 24.82 -0.65
CA PRO A 130 6.58 24.50 0.77
C PRO A 130 5.71 25.42 1.65
N LEU A 131 5.46 26.66 1.24
CA LEU A 131 4.63 27.61 1.99
C LEU A 131 3.17 27.17 2.05
N SER A 132 2.63 26.63 0.95
CA SER A 132 1.26 26.10 0.92
C SER A 132 1.16 24.79 1.71
N GLY A 133 2.22 23.98 1.73
CA GLY A 133 2.35 22.81 2.59
C GLY A 133 2.31 23.17 4.08
N LEU A 134 3.13 24.14 4.51
CA LEU A 134 3.16 24.66 5.88
C LEU A 134 1.81 25.24 6.31
N LYS A 135 1.17 26.05 5.45
CA LYS A 135 -0.18 26.58 5.74
C LYS A 135 -1.20 25.46 5.96
N ARG A 136 -1.12 24.36 5.20
CA ARG A 136 -2.03 23.20 5.34
C ARG A 136 -1.74 22.34 6.58
N MET A 137 -0.51 22.36 7.09
CA MET A 137 -0.14 21.62 8.32
C MET A 137 -0.54 22.38 9.59
N VAL A 138 -0.49 23.73 9.56
CA VAL A 138 -0.71 24.57 10.75
C VAL A 138 -2.12 25.18 10.79
N GLY A 139 -2.80 25.33 9.64
CA GLY A 139 -4.19 25.79 9.60
C GLY A 139 -5.18 24.70 10.05
N MET A 140 -6.32 25.11 10.61
CA MET A 140 -7.44 24.19 10.90
C MET A 140 -7.88 23.48 9.61
N GLN A 141 -7.91 22.15 9.65
CA GLN A 141 -8.36 21.27 8.58
C GLN A 141 -9.89 21.19 8.50
#